data_AF-A0A0U2LUL3-F1
#
_entry.id   AF-A0A0U2LUL3-F1
#
_cell.length_a   1.000
_cell.length_b   1.000
_cell.length_c   1.000
_cell.angle_alpha   90.00
_cell.angle_beta   90.00
_cell.angle_gamma   90.00
#
_symmetry.space_group_name_H-M   'P 1'
#
loop_
_entity.id
_entity.type
_entity.pdbx_description
1 polymer ?
#
loop_
_entity_poly.entity_id
_entity_poly.type
_entity_poly.pdbx_seq_one_letter_code
_entity_poly.pdbx_strand_id
1 'polypeptide(L)'
;MKCFCKSIVATIIMIVICIVGLRIYTYNNTSTAAAVVDRLNPLVKADVLYTKTTEKYDSKYPDSVSKIDNFTYVQTCYSRIGKPRKMAYISFGKQLSPGKFLKLTVKGQNVMYWEEIKREELPELVVPLL
;
A
#
# COMPACT_ATOMS: atom_id res chain seq x y z
N MET A 1 36.96 -23.23 -8.34
CA MET A 1 36.46 -22.31 -7.29
C MET A 1 36.16 -20.90 -7.79
N LYS A 2 37.08 -20.19 -8.48
CA LYS A 2 36.83 -18.80 -8.95
C LYS A 2 35.60 -18.64 -9.88
N CYS A 3 35.36 -19.56 -10.82
CA CYS A 3 34.18 -19.52 -11.70
C CYS A 3 32.86 -19.79 -10.95
N PHE A 4 32.89 -20.67 -9.93
CA PHE A 4 31.74 -20.95 -9.08
C PHE A 4 31.35 -19.73 -8.24
N CYS A 5 32.32 -19.05 -7.62
CA CYS A 5 32.08 -17.79 -6.90
C CYS A 5 31.53 -16.68 -7.83
N LYS A 6 32.08 -16.55 -9.06
CA LYS A 6 31.57 -15.59 -10.06
C LYS A 6 30.11 -15.90 -10.45
N SER A 7 29.76 -17.17 -10.59
CA SER A 7 28.39 -17.60 -10.89
C SER A 7 27.42 -17.21 -9.76
N ILE A 8 27.76 -17.51 -8.51
CA ILE A 8 26.94 -17.13 -7.34
C ILE A 8 26.73 -15.61 -7.29
N VAL A 9 27.79 -14.83 -7.47
CA VAL A 9 27.70 -13.35 -7.45
C VAL A 9 26.79 -12.85 -8.58
N ALA A 10 26.93 -13.39 -9.79
CA ALA A 10 26.07 -13.02 -10.91
C ALA A 10 24.59 -13.36 -10.63
N THR A 11 24.31 -14.53 -10.05
CA THR A 11 22.95 -14.91 -9.65
C THR A 11 22.37 -13.97 -8.60
N ILE A 12 23.14 -13.60 -7.57
CA ILE A 12 22.69 -12.64 -6.54
C ILE A 12 22.37 -11.28 -7.18
N ILE A 13 23.23 -10.78 -8.06
CA ILE A 13 23.01 -9.52 -8.77
C ILE A 13 21.73 -9.59 -9.61
N MET A 14 21.52 -10.68 -10.34
CA MET A 14 20.30 -10.90 -11.11
C MET A 14 19.05 -10.88 -10.22
N ILE A 15 19.08 -11.55 -9.07
CA ILE A 15 17.98 -11.54 -8.10
C ILE A 15 17.71 -10.11 -7.62
N VAL A 16 18.74 -9.35 -7.25
CA VAL A 16 18.58 -7.95 -6.80
C VAL A 16 17.95 -7.10 -7.91
N ILE A 17 18.40 -7.24 -9.16
CA ILE A 17 17.83 -6.53 -10.31
C ILE A 17 16.34 -6.89 -10.47
N CYS A 18 15.97 -8.16 -10.39
CA CYS A 18 14.58 -8.59 -10.46
C CYS A 18 13.73 -7.99 -9.33
N ILE A 19 14.24 -7.96 -8.10
CA ILE A 19 13.52 -7.38 -6.95
C ILE A 19 13.31 -5.87 -7.13
N VAL A 20 14.30 -5.15 -7.66
CA VAL A 20 14.17 -3.72 -7.99
C VAL A 20 13.18 -3.51 -9.13
N GLY A 21 13.22 -4.34 -10.17
CA GLY A 21 12.26 -4.30 -11.28
C GLY A 21 10.83 -4.53 -10.82
N LEU A 22 10.60 -5.50 -9.93
CA LEU A 22 9.30 -5.73 -9.31
C LEU A 22 8.81 -4.51 -8.55
N ARG A 23 9.69 -3.78 -7.86
CA ARG A 23 9.31 -2.55 -7.15
C ARG A 23 8.82 -1.45 -8.11
N ILE A 24 9.40 -1.35 -9.30
CA ILE A 24 8.95 -0.41 -10.33
C ILE A 24 7.56 -0.83 -10.83
N TYR A 25 7.36 -2.12 -11.08
CA TYR A 25 6.07 -2.68 -11.51
C TYR A 25 4.94 -2.46 -10.49
N THR A 26 5.23 -2.64 -9.20
CA THR A 26 4.19 -2.50 -8.16
C THR A 26 3.83 -1.04 -7.87
N TYR A 27 4.69 -0.08 -8.16
CA TYR A 27 4.42 1.32 -7.81
C TYR A 27 3.15 1.86 -8.49
N ASN A 28 2.20 2.38 -7.70
CA ASN A 28 0.84 2.79 -8.10
C ASN A 28 -0.06 1.71 -8.74
N ASN A 29 0.33 0.44 -8.67
CA ASN A 29 -0.49 -0.67 -9.13
C ASN A 29 -1.34 -1.21 -7.98
N THR A 30 -2.66 -1.00 -8.04
CA THR A 30 -3.59 -1.33 -6.95
C THR A 30 -4.14 -2.76 -7.02
N SER A 31 -3.52 -3.64 -7.80
CA SER A 31 -3.91 -5.05 -7.89
C SER A 31 -3.48 -5.84 -6.66
N THR A 32 -4.23 -6.91 -6.36
CA THR A 32 -3.87 -7.88 -5.31
C THR A 32 -2.49 -8.49 -5.54
N ALA A 33 -2.11 -8.75 -6.80
CA ALA A 33 -0.79 -9.28 -7.14
C ALA A 33 0.33 -8.31 -6.72
N ALA A 34 0.18 -7.01 -6.99
CA ALA A 34 1.16 -6.01 -6.59
C ALA A 34 1.30 -5.90 -5.06
N ALA A 35 0.18 -5.98 -4.33
CA ALA A 35 0.19 -6.01 -2.87
C ALA A 35 0.92 -7.26 -2.33
N VAL A 36 0.68 -8.44 -2.89
CA VAL A 36 1.39 -9.68 -2.49
C VAL A 36 2.88 -9.58 -2.78
N VAL A 37 3.27 -9.08 -3.95
CA VAL A 37 4.67 -8.88 -4.31
C VAL A 37 5.38 -7.94 -3.32
N ASP A 38 4.81 -6.77 -3.03
CA ASP A 38 5.41 -5.83 -2.09
C ASP A 38 5.42 -6.34 -0.64
N ARG A 39 4.42 -7.13 -0.23
CA ARG A 39 4.41 -7.80 1.07
C ARG A 39 5.64 -8.71 1.25
N LEU A 40 5.99 -9.48 0.23
CA LEU A 40 7.08 -10.45 0.27
C LEU A 40 8.45 -9.84 -0.05
N ASN A 41 8.49 -8.70 -0.75
CA ASN A 41 9.73 -8.06 -1.15
C ASN A 41 10.56 -7.61 0.09
N PRO A 42 11.78 -8.10 0.29
CA PRO A 42 12.61 -7.74 1.45
C PRO A 42 13.20 -6.33 1.36
N LEU A 43 13.29 -5.74 0.17
CA LEU A 43 13.85 -4.39 -0.04
C LEU A 43 12.80 -3.28 0.15
N VAL A 44 11.51 -3.63 0.18
CA VAL A 44 10.43 -2.66 0.44
C VAL A 44 10.27 -2.50 1.95
N LYS A 45 10.43 -1.26 2.43
CA LYS A 45 10.21 -0.93 3.85
C LYS A 45 8.75 -0.53 4.10
N ALA A 46 8.34 -0.65 5.36
CA ALA A 46 7.09 -0.06 5.80
C ALA A 46 7.15 1.47 5.73
N ASP A 47 6.02 2.09 5.43
CA ASP A 47 5.84 3.53 5.25
C ASP A 47 4.44 3.93 5.75
N VAL A 48 4.22 5.22 5.96
CA VAL A 48 2.92 5.76 6.40
C VAL A 48 2.38 6.71 5.35
N LEU A 49 1.14 6.46 4.95
CA LEU A 49 0.38 7.30 4.02
C LEU A 49 -0.89 7.82 4.68
N TYR A 50 -1.41 8.91 4.14
CA TYR A 50 -2.59 9.60 4.65
C TYR A 50 -3.60 9.81 3.54
N THR A 51 -4.89 9.68 3.86
CA THR A 51 -5.98 9.97 2.92
C THR A 51 -7.18 10.53 3.68
N LYS A 52 -8.14 11.07 2.93
CA LYS A 52 -9.45 11.44 3.43
C LYS A 52 -10.50 10.47 2.90
N THR A 53 -11.31 9.94 3.80
CA THR A 53 -12.34 8.97 3.47
C THR A 53 -13.38 9.58 2.52
N THR A 54 -13.93 8.73 1.67
CA THR A 54 -14.96 9.05 0.70
C THR A 54 -16.09 8.04 0.80
N GLU A 55 -17.27 8.40 0.33
CA GLU A 55 -18.41 7.50 0.16
C GLU A 55 -18.20 6.53 -1.01
N LYS A 56 -17.39 6.91 -2.01
CA LYS A 56 -17.17 6.14 -3.23
C LYS A 56 -16.16 5.01 -3.02
N TYR A 57 -16.66 3.79 -2.88
CA TYR A 57 -15.85 2.57 -2.97
C TYR A 57 -15.70 2.09 -4.42
N ASP A 58 -14.64 1.33 -4.68
CA ASP A 58 -14.34 0.74 -6.00
C ASP A 58 -15.08 -0.59 -6.18
N SER A 59 -15.07 -1.43 -5.15
CA SER A 59 -15.75 -2.72 -5.15
C SER A 59 -16.25 -3.11 -3.77
N LYS A 60 -17.22 -4.03 -3.76
CA LYS A 60 -17.87 -4.58 -2.58
C LYS A 60 -17.89 -6.11 -2.71
N TYR A 61 -17.58 -6.82 -1.64
CA TYR A 61 -17.62 -8.28 -1.63
C TYR A 61 -17.94 -8.83 -0.24
N PRO A 62 -18.70 -9.93 -0.13
CA PRO A 62 -18.98 -10.56 1.14
C PRO A 62 -17.74 -11.27 1.68
N ASP A 63 -17.49 -11.12 2.98
CA ASP A 63 -16.51 -11.93 3.70
C ASP A 63 -16.85 -13.43 3.55
N SER A 64 -15.83 -14.26 3.36
CA SER A 64 -16.03 -15.68 3.05
C SER A 64 -16.70 -16.44 4.19
N VAL A 65 -16.47 -16.03 5.44
CA VAL A 65 -16.96 -16.71 6.64
C VAL A 65 -18.26 -16.07 7.13
N SER A 66 -18.21 -14.79 7.48
CA SER A 66 -19.31 -14.06 8.11
C SER A 66 -20.41 -13.61 7.14
N LYS A 67 -20.14 -13.61 5.83
CA LYS A 67 -21.00 -13.04 4.77
C LYS A 67 -21.29 -11.55 4.93
N ILE A 68 -20.63 -10.87 5.88
CA ILE A 68 -20.72 -9.42 6.03
C ILE A 68 -19.89 -8.77 4.91
N ASP A 69 -20.44 -7.74 4.29
CA ASP A 69 -19.81 -7.06 3.17
C ASP A 69 -18.57 -6.25 3.59
N ASN A 70 -17.51 -6.41 2.80
CA ASN A 70 -16.30 -5.58 2.84
C ASN A 70 -16.30 -4.63 1.64
N PHE A 71 -15.63 -3.49 1.81
CA PHE A 71 -15.61 -2.40 0.83
C PHE A 71 -14.18 -2.03 0.49
N THR A 72 -13.79 -2.17 -0.78
CA THR A 72 -12.48 -1.77 -1.27
C THR A 72 -12.52 -0.31 -1.72
N TYR A 73 -11.59 0.49 -1.23
CA TYR A 73 -11.38 1.87 -1.64
C TYR A 73 -10.08 1.98 -2.41
N VAL A 74 -10.13 2.65 -3.56
CA VAL A 74 -8.94 2.99 -4.35
C VAL A 74 -8.80 4.50 -4.38
N GLN A 75 -7.78 5.03 -3.70
CA GLN A 75 -7.59 6.47 -3.56
C GLN A 75 -6.13 6.89 -3.70
N THR A 76 -5.93 8.16 -4.06
CA THR A 76 -4.65 8.83 -3.89
C THR A 76 -4.42 9.11 -2.41
N CYS A 77 -3.36 8.54 -1.87
CA CYS A 77 -2.86 8.79 -0.52
C CYS A 77 -1.55 9.59 -0.61
N TYR A 78 -1.19 10.29 0.46
CA TYR A 78 0.01 11.11 0.52
C TYR A 78 0.96 10.63 1.61
N SER A 79 2.25 10.57 1.31
CA SER A 79 3.25 10.34 2.36
C SER A 79 3.37 11.53 3.29
N ARG A 80 4.15 11.40 4.38
CA ARG A 80 4.44 12.50 5.32
C ARG A 80 5.00 13.77 4.66
N ILE A 81 5.62 13.63 3.49
CA ILE A 81 6.19 14.73 2.71
C ILE A 81 5.32 15.13 1.50
N GLY A 82 4.05 14.73 1.48
CA GLY A 82 3.11 15.10 0.43
C GLY A 82 3.29 14.37 -0.91
N LYS A 83 4.09 13.30 -0.97
CA LYS A 83 4.23 12.53 -2.23
C LYS A 83 2.98 11.67 -2.47
N PRO A 84 2.32 11.80 -3.63
CA PRO A 84 1.12 11.03 -3.94
C PRO A 84 1.46 9.56 -4.25
N ARG A 85 0.58 8.66 -3.83
CA ARG A 85 0.60 7.24 -4.18
C ARG A 85 -0.83 6.71 -4.27
N LYS A 86 -1.17 6.02 -5.36
CA LYS A 86 -2.47 5.35 -5.49
C LYS A 86 -2.43 4.05 -4.69
N MET A 87 -3.41 3.84 -3.81
CA MET A 87 -3.49 2.69 -2.90
C MET A 87 -4.88 2.08 -2.91
N ALA A 88 -4.94 0.75 -2.77
CA ALA A 88 -6.17 0.03 -2.43
C ALA A 88 -6.16 -0.33 -0.93
N TYR A 89 -7.27 -0.09 -0.23
CA TYR A 89 -7.46 -0.50 1.16
C TYR A 89 -8.91 -0.92 1.41
N ILE A 90 -9.12 -1.76 2.43
CA ILE A 90 -10.41 -2.41 2.68
C ILE A 90 -10.99 -1.90 3.99
N SER A 91 -12.26 -1.49 3.97
CA SER A 91 -13.07 -1.35 5.17
C SER A 91 -13.86 -2.63 5.41
N PHE A 92 -13.72 -3.19 6.61
CA PHE A 92 -14.32 -4.47 6.96
C PHE A 92 -15.71 -4.29 7.58
N GLY A 93 -16.69 -5.00 7.05
CA GLY A 93 -18.04 -5.08 7.59
C GLY A 93 -18.93 -3.83 7.48
N LYS A 94 -18.37 -2.68 7.10
CA LYS A 94 -19.11 -1.42 6.92
C LYS A 94 -18.40 -0.46 5.98
N GLN A 95 -19.16 0.45 5.39
CA GLN A 95 -18.62 1.60 4.66
C GLN A 95 -17.97 2.60 5.60
N LEU A 96 -17.01 3.36 5.08
CA LEU A 96 -16.38 4.47 5.80
C LEU A 96 -17.28 5.70 5.76
N SER A 97 -17.40 6.39 6.90
CA SER A 97 -18.00 7.72 6.93
C SER A 97 -17.10 8.70 6.17
N PRO A 98 -17.63 9.47 5.20
CA PRO A 98 -16.82 10.38 4.40
C PRO A 98 -16.27 11.56 5.22
N GLY A 99 -15.16 12.15 4.76
CA GLY A 99 -14.59 13.36 5.35
C GLY A 99 -13.74 13.14 6.61
N LYS A 100 -13.50 11.89 7.00
CA LYS A 100 -12.55 11.51 8.06
C LYS A 100 -11.15 11.35 7.50
N PHE A 101 -10.13 11.43 8.33
CA PHE A 101 -8.75 11.21 7.91
C PHE A 101 -8.29 9.82 8.31
N LEU A 102 -7.58 9.14 7.42
CA LEU A 102 -6.98 7.85 7.71
C LEU A 102 -5.46 7.95 7.66
N LYS A 103 -4.82 7.21 8.56
CA LYS A 103 -3.41 6.87 8.53
C LYS A 103 -3.27 5.40 8.13
N LEU A 104 -2.64 5.16 6.98
CA LEU A 104 -2.40 3.84 6.42
C LEU A 104 -0.95 3.46 6.69
N THR A 105 -0.73 2.34 7.37
CA THR A 105 0.60 1.72 7.47
C THR A 105 0.75 0.72 6.35
N VAL A 106 1.71 0.95 5.45
CA VAL A 106 1.83 0.21 4.20
C VAL A 106 3.23 -0.36 4.02
N LYS A 107 3.34 -1.50 3.34
CA LYS A 107 4.60 -2.00 2.77
C LYS A 107 4.43 -1.99 1.26
N GLY A 108 4.92 -0.94 0.61
CA GLY A 108 4.67 -0.73 -0.82
C GLY A 108 3.18 -0.55 -1.12
N GLN A 109 2.58 -1.43 -1.94
CA GLN A 109 1.16 -1.52 -2.26
C GLN A 109 0.34 -2.34 -1.26
N ASN A 110 0.99 -3.03 -0.32
CA ASN A 110 0.32 -3.79 0.71
C ASN A 110 -0.07 -2.87 1.88
N VAL A 111 -1.36 -2.56 2.02
CA VAL A 111 -1.88 -1.90 3.22
C VAL A 111 -1.95 -2.95 4.34
N MET A 112 -1.15 -2.76 5.38
CA MET A 112 -1.08 -3.70 6.51
C MET A 112 -2.23 -3.46 7.48
N TYR A 113 -2.48 -2.19 7.79
CA TYR A 113 -3.62 -1.73 8.57
C TYR A 113 -3.82 -0.24 8.34
N TRP A 114 -4.98 0.27 8.76
CA TRP A 114 -5.30 1.68 8.76
C TRP A 114 -6.04 2.04 10.04
N GLU A 115 -5.94 3.30 10.43
CA GLU A 115 -6.64 3.86 11.59
C GLU A 115 -7.24 5.22 11.21
N GLU A 116 -8.42 5.53 11.75
CA GLU A 116 -8.99 6.88 11.68
C GLU A 116 -8.20 7.78 12.64
N ILE A 117 -7.80 8.95 12.16
CA ILE A 117 -7.05 9.95 12.92
C ILE A 117 -7.77 11.31 12.88
N LYS A 118 -7.43 12.18 13.83
CA LYS A 118 -7.88 13.57 13.81
C LYS A 118 -7.04 14.42 12.88
N ARG A 119 -7.54 15.60 12.52
CA ARG A 119 -6.85 16.53 11.61
C ARG A 119 -5.49 16.96 12.16
N GLU A 120 -5.39 17.11 13.48
CA GLU A 120 -4.19 17.59 14.18
C GLU A 120 -3.04 16.56 14.13
N GLU A 121 -3.33 15.30 13.80
CA GLU A 121 -2.35 14.23 13.65
C GLU A 121 -1.78 14.13 12.22
N LEU A 122 -2.33 14.92 11.29
CA LEU A 122 -1.80 15.01 9.93
C LEU A 122 -0.48 15.79 9.92
N PRO A 123 0.51 15.33 9.13
CA PRO A 123 1.69 16.15 8.83
C PRO A 123 1.27 17.46 8.15
N GLU A 124 1.91 18.58 8.49
CA GLU A 124 1.59 19.91 7.96
C GLU A 124 1.57 19.95 6.43
N LEU A 125 2.53 19.26 5.79
CA LEU A 125 2.62 19.17 4.32
C LEU A 125 1.47 18.40 3.67
N VAL A 126 0.71 17.62 4.43
CA VAL A 126 -0.39 16.80 3.95
C VAL A 126 -1.74 17.50 4.12
N VAL A 127 -1.89 18.35 5.14
CA VAL A 127 -3.14 19.08 5.42
C VAL A 127 -3.72 19.80 4.19
N PRO A 128 -2.96 20.54 3.36
CA PRO A 128 -3.53 21.21 2.19
C PRO A 128 -3.85 20.27 1.02
N LEU A 129 -3.47 18.99 1.09
CA LEU A 129 -3.67 17.99 0.04
C LEU A 129 -4.94 17.13 0.22
N LEU A 130 -5.62 17.25 1.38
CA LEU A 130 -6.77 16.43 1.83
C LEU A 130 -7.97 17.28 2.28
#